data_AF-A0AA86ME71-F1
#
_entry.id   AF-A0AA86ME71-F1
#
_cell.length_a   1.000
_cell.length_b   1.000
_cell.length_c   1.000
_cell.angle_alpha   90.00
_cell.angle_beta   90.00
_cell.angle_gamma   90.00
#
_symmetry.space_group_name_H-M   'P 1'
#
loop_
_entity.id
_entity.type
_entity.pdbx_description
1 polymer ?
#
loop_
_entity_poly.entity_id
_entity_poly.type
_entity_poly.pdbx_seq_one_letter_code
_entity_poly.pdbx_strand_id
1 'polypeptide(L)'
;MPQIKWNSFIPANAAATFFTAAVSATLPGGPHFDKMKKKLPTPYGLFQEWANNNLQGDWASTKMKGYFAIGVADATDVALLVNQFGVVGTTKLNFGNSMARQLNYTDSGFGNLASQLGYTVK
;
A
#
# COMPACT_ATOMS: atom_id res chain seq x y z
N MET A 1 8.80 -9.60 5.60
CA MET A 1 9.45 -8.89 6.74
C MET A 1 8.45 -7.94 7.41
N PRO A 2 8.58 -7.62 8.71
CA PRO A 2 7.72 -6.65 9.36
C PRO A 2 7.98 -5.23 8.82
N GLN A 3 6.93 -4.42 8.76
CA GLN A 3 7.01 -3.02 8.31
C GLN A 3 7.99 -2.19 9.16
N ILE A 4 8.93 -1.49 8.49
CA ILE A 4 9.83 -0.52 9.14
C ILE A 4 9.11 0.83 9.32
N LYS A 5 9.46 1.55 10.40
CA LYS A 5 8.96 2.92 10.62
C LYS A 5 9.41 3.85 9.49
N TRP A 6 8.47 4.56 8.89
CA TRP A 6 8.70 5.46 7.75
C TRP A 6 9.89 6.42 7.92
N ASN A 7 9.96 7.12 9.07
CA ASN A 7 11.02 8.10 9.34
C ASN A 7 12.40 7.45 9.53
N SER A 8 12.46 6.17 9.91
CA SER A 8 13.71 5.41 9.99
C SER A 8 14.09 4.80 8.64
N PHE A 9 13.10 4.46 7.83
CA PHE A 9 13.29 3.82 6.52
C PHE A 9 13.92 4.76 5.49
N ILE A 10 13.40 5.99 5.36
CA ILE A 10 13.88 6.95 4.34
C ILE A 10 15.39 7.20 4.41
N PRO A 11 15.98 7.58 5.57
CA PRO A 11 17.42 7.84 5.63
C PRO A 11 18.26 6.58 5.49
N ALA A 12 17.75 5.41 5.90
CA ALA A 12 18.46 4.13 5.80
C ALA A 12 18.47 3.56 4.37
N ASN A 13 17.47 3.91 3.54
CA ASN A 13 17.25 3.33 2.21
C ASN A 13 17.18 4.43 1.14
N ALA A 14 18.29 5.12 0.91
CA ALA A 14 18.37 6.23 -0.06
C ALA A 14 18.05 5.80 -1.50
N ALA A 15 18.25 4.52 -1.84
CA ALA A 15 17.95 3.94 -3.15
C ALA A 15 16.56 3.28 -3.23
N ALA A 16 15.73 3.38 -2.18
CA ALA A 16 14.39 2.80 -2.20
C ALA A 16 13.53 3.38 -3.33
N THR A 17 12.67 2.53 -3.88
CA THR A 17 11.63 2.96 -4.81
C THR A 17 10.40 3.31 -4.01
N PHE A 18 9.82 4.48 -4.30
CA PHE A 18 8.63 4.95 -3.62
C PHE A 18 7.42 4.88 -4.53
N PHE A 19 6.29 4.53 -3.93
CA PHE A 19 5.00 4.53 -4.57
C PHE A 19 3.96 5.27 -3.74
N THR A 20 2.91 5.74 -4.38
CA THR A 20 1.70 6.24 -3.73
C THR A 20 0.47 5.58 -4.30
N ALA A 21 -0.60 5.53 -3.53
CA ALA A 21 -1.90 5.09 -4.00
C ALA A 21 -2.97 6.04 -3.49
N ALA A 22 -3.82 6.50 -4.41
CA ALA A 22 -4.93 7.40 -4.12
C ALA A 22 -6.15 6.60 -3.61
N VAL A 23 -5.97 5.93 -2.48
CA VAL A 23 -7.09 5.37 -1.73
C VAL A 23 -7.52 6.36 -0.67
N SER A 24 -8.83 6.50 -0.49
CA SER A 24 -9.33 7.34 0.58
C SER A 24 -9.00 6.68 1.91
N ALA A 25 -8.20 7.42 2.67
CA ALA A 25 -7.89 7.18 4.08
C ALA A 25 -9.13 6.91 4.96
N THR A 26 -10.30 7.30 4.49
CA THR A 26 -11.56 7.37 5.22
C THR A 26 -12.61 6.41 4.70
N LEU A 27 -12.36 5.69 3.59
CA LEU A 27 -13.28 4.65 3.19
C LEU A 27 -12.92 3.29 3.81
N PRO A 28 -13.94 2.47 4.08
CA PRO A 28 -15.32 2.89 4.15
C PRO A 28 -15.58 3.52 5.54
N GLY A 29 -16.44 4.56 5.61
CA GLY A 29 -16.54 5.54 6.72
C GLY A 29 -17.12 5.02 8.04
N GLY A 30 -16.71 3.83 8.47
CA GLY A 30 -17.17 3.14 9.67
C GLY A 30 -16.53 1.75 9.80
N PRO A 31 -16.87 0.98 10.85
CA PRO A 31 -16.52 -0.44 10.91
C PRO A 31 -17.31 -1.20 9.85
N HIS A 32 -16.66 -1.54 8.75
CA HIS A 32 -17.23 -2.46 7.77
C HIS A 32 -16.94 -3.87 8.22
N PHE A 33 -17.96 -4.71 8.13
CA PHE A 33 -17.81 -6.14 8.34
C PHE A 33 -18.01 -6.81 6.99
N ASP A 34 -17.24 -7.86 6.74
CA ASP A 34 -17.54 -8.75 5.64
C ASP A 34 -18.84 -9.54 5.93
N LYS A 35 -19.34 -10.31 4.96
CA LYS A 35 -20.54 -11.14 5.15
C LYS A 35 -20.46 -12.13 6.31
N MET A 36 -19.25 -12.45 6.78
CA MET A 36 -19.00 -13.35 7.90
C MET A 36 -18.88 -12.61 9.24
N LYS A 37 -19.23 -11.32 9.29
CA LYS A 37 -19.08 -10.44 10.45
C LYS A 37 -17.63 -10.26 10.88
N LYS A 38 -16.65 -10.55 10.02
CA LYS A 38 -15.24 -10.24 10.25
C LYS A 38 -15.03 -8.76 9.95
N LYS A 39 -14.34 -8.05 10.84
CA LYS A 39 -14.01 -6.63 10.63
C LYS A 39 -13.13 -6.51 9.39
N LEU A 40 -13.65 -5.80 8.38
CA LEU A 40 -12.97 -5.50 7.14
C LEU A 40 -12.01 -4.32 7.38
N PRO A 41 -10.71 -4.45 7.06
CA PRO A 41 -9.77 -3.35 7.19
C PRO A 41 -10.11 -2.20 6.24
N THR A 42 -9.55 -1.02 6.52
CA THR A 42 -9.54 0.09 5.55
C THR A 42 -8.72 -0.30 4.31
N PRO A 43 -8.86 0.37 3.14
CA PRO A 43 -8.03 0.12 1.97
C PRO A 43 -6.52 0.15 2.27
N TYR A 44 -6.09 1.10 3.11
CA TYR A 44 -4.71 1.13 3.60
C TYR A 44 -4.37 -0.09 4.47
N GLY A 45 -5.28 -0.49 5.37
CA GLY A 45 -5.09 -1.68 6.21
C GLY A 45 -5.00 -2.99 5.40
N LEU A 46 -5.84 -3.15 4.36
CA LEU A 46 -5.75 -4.30 3.45
C LEU A 46 -4.45 -4.29 2.67
N PHE A 47 -4.03 -3.12 2.20
CA PHE A 47 -2.74 -3.00 1.55
C PHE A 47 -1.59 -3.38 2.49
N GLN A 48 -1.62 -2.94 3.74
CA GLN A 48 -0.63 -3.36 4.75
C GLN A 48 -0.68 -4.87 5.02
N GLU A 49 -1.86 -5.48 5.09
CA GLU A 49 -2.00 -6.93 5.24
C GLU A 49 -1.40 -7.67 4.04
N TRP A 50 -1.73 -7.25 2.82
CA TRP A 50 -1.12 -7.78 1.60
C TRP A 50 0.41 -7.61 1.60
N ALA A 51 0.91 -6.42 1.95
CA ALA A 51 2.34 -6.13 1.96
C ALA A 51 3.09 -6.99 2.99
N ASN A 52 2.54 -7.17 4.19
CA ASN A 52 3.12 -8.06 5.20
C ASN A 52 3.18 -9.53 4.73
N ASN A 53 2.17 -9.98 3.98
CA ASN A 53 2.10 -11.36 3.51
C ASN A 53 2.99 -11.65 2.30
N ASN A 54 3.35 -10.62 1.52
CA ASN A 54 4.00 -10.82 0.22
C ASN A 54 5.38 -10.17 0.09
N LEU A 55 5.65 -9.04 0.74
CA LEU A 55 6.95 -8.36 0.65
C LEU A 55 7.98 -9.02 1.56
N GLN A 56 9.13 -9.36 0.96
CA GLN A 56 10.18 -10.10 1.64
C GLN A 56 11.28 -9.20 2.18
N GLY A 57 11.61 -8.12 1.48
CA GLY A 57 12.63 -7.16 1.86
C GLY A 57 12.12 -6.04 2.77
N ASP A 58 12.97 -5.04 2.96
CA ASP A 58 12.66 -3.88 3.78
C ASP A 58 11.67 -2.97 3.07
N TRP A 59 10.57 -2.68 3.78
CA TRP A 59 9.55 -1.78 3.30
C TRP A 59 8.97 -0.94 4.44
N ALA A 60 8.48 0.22 4.09
CA ALA A 60 7.75 1.10 5.00
C ALA A 60 6.57 1.72 4.28
N SER A 61 5.48 1.97 4.99
CA SER A 61 4.35 2.73 4.47
C SER A 61 3.92 3.83 5.44
N THR A 62 3.30 4.87 4.92
CA THR A 62 2.73 5.96 5.70
C THR A 62 1.43 6.46 5.07
N LYS A 63 0.53 6.92 5.92
CA LYS A 63 -0.77 7.46 5.51
C LYS A 63 -0.69 8.98 5.42
N MET A 64 -1.19 9.54 4.33
CA MET A 64 -1.29 10.98 4.11
C MET A 64 -2.74 11.37 3.81
N LYS A 65 -3.03 12.67 3.75
CA LYS A 65 -4.40 13.13 3.47
C LYS A 65 -4.77 12.81 2.02
N GLY A 66 -5.63 11.81 1.82
CA GLY A 66 -6.17 11.42 0.51
C GLY A 66 -5.35 10.38 -0.27
N TYR A 67 -4.26 9.88 0.30
CA TYR A 67 -3.44 8.80 -0.29
C TYR A 67 -2.58 8.14 0.78
N PHE A 68 -1.94 7.02 0.46
CA PHE A 68 -0.79 6.51 1.23
C PHE A 68 0.46 6.48 0.35
N ALA A 69 1.61 6.42 1.01
CA ALA A 69 2.90 6.18 0.37
C ALA A 69 3.51 4.89 0.91
N ILE A 70 4.26 4.19 0.06
CA ILE A 70 5.08 3.02 0.40
C ILE A 70 6.49 3.23 -0.18
N GLY A 71 7.51 2.89 0.59
CA GLY A 71 8.89 2.78 0.16
C GLY A 71 9.32 1.32 0.25
N VAL A 72 10.00 0.85 -0.77
CA VAL A 72 10.49 -0.54 -0.87
C VAL A 72 11.95 -0.52 -1.29
N ALA A 73 12.78 -1.25 -0.55
CA ALA A 73 14.22 -1.31 -0.79
C ALA A 73 14.60 -2.37 -1.83
N ASP A 74 13.89 -3.50 -1.87
CA ASP A 74 14.21 -4.63 -2.74
C ASP A 74 13.56 -4.51 -4.14
N ALA A 75 14.34 -4.73 -5.20
CA ALA A 75 13.86 -4.64 -6.57
C ALA A 75 12.82 -5.71 -6.95
N THR A 76 12.88 -6.88 -6.31
CA THR A 76 11.92 -7.99 -6.48
C THR A 76 10.55 -7.58 -5.94
N ASP A 77 10.53 -7.00 -4.74
CA ASP A 77 9.32 -6.49 -4.10
C ASP A 77 8.73 -5.31 -4.88
N VAL A 78 9.58 -4.47 -5.47
CA VAL A 78 9.17 -3.41 -6.40
C VAL A 78 8.46 -4.00 -7.61
N ALA A 79 9.02 -5.03 -8.25
CA ALA A 79 8.38 -5.70 -9.38
C ALA A 79 7.05 -6.35 -8.99
N LEU A 80 6.98 -6.96 -7.80
CA LEU A 80 5.77 -7.54 -7.26
C LEU A 80 4.64 -6.50 -7.10
N LEU A 81 4.94 -5.35 -6.51
CA LEU A 81 3.99 -4.23 -6.38
C LEU A 81 3.48 -3.74 -7.73
N VAL A 82 4.39 -3.56 -8.69
CA VAL A 82 4.04 -3.11 -10.04
C VAL A 82 3.17 -4.14 -10.75
N ASN A 83 3.46 -5.43 -10.59
CA ASN A 83 2.65 -6.50 -11.20
C ASN A 83 1.27 -6.63 -10.56
N GLN A 84 1.18 -6.51 -9.23
CA GLN A 84 -0.08 -6.64 -8.51
C GLN A 84 -1.02 -5.45 -8.74
N PHE A 85 -0.49 -4.24 -8.67
CA PHE A 85 -1.32 -3.03 -8.65
C PHE A 85 -1.19 -2.17 -9.91
N GLY A 86 -0.23 -2.44 -10.79
CA GLY A 86 0.07 -1.57 -11.93
C GLY A 86 0.59 -0.19 -11.51
N VAL A 87 1.09 0.58 -12.48
CA VAL A 87 1.51 1.97 -12.29
C VAL A 87 0.78 2.85 -13.31
N VAL A 88 0.09 3.87 -12.82
CA VAL A 88 -0.67 4.84 -13.63
C VAL A 88 0.10 6.11 -13.96
N GLY A 89 1.23 6.35 -13.30
CA GLY A 89 2.11 7.47 -13.63
C GLY A 89 3.18 7.76 -12.58
N THR A 90 3.86 8.89 -12.74
CA THR A 90 4.78 9.44 -11.74
C THR A 90 4.10 10.59 -11.01
N THR A 91 4.22 10.63 -9.69
CA THR A 91 3.72 11.75 -8.88
C THR A 91 4.78 12.83 -8.75
N LYS A 92 4.37 14.05 -8.42
CA LYS A 92 5.29 15.14 -8.04
C LYS A 92 5.76 15.04 -6.58
N LEU A 93 5.49 13.93 -5.89
CA LEU A 93 5.89 13.74 -4.50
C LEU A 93 7.28 13.11 -4.45
N ASN A 94 8.14 13.70 -3.63
CA ASN A 94 9.50 13.23 -3.40
C ASN A 94 9.60 12.65 -1.99
N PHE A 95 10.21 11.48 -1.86
CA PHE A 95 10.57 10.89 -0.59
C PHE A 95 12.06 10.58 -0.60
N GLY A 96 12.81 11.19 0.33
CA GLY A 96 14.26 11.23 0.22
C GLY A 96 14.69 11.89 -1.08
N ASN A 97 15.46 11.17 -1.90
CA ASN A 97 16.00 11.66 -3.17
C ASN A 97 15.23 11.15 -4.41
N SER A 98 14.10 10.45 -4.20
CA SER A 98 13.40 9.73 -5.27
C SER A 98 11.97 10.25 -5.47
N MET A 99 11.57 10.40 -6.74
CA MET A 99 10.17 10.69 -7.11
C MET A 99 9.31 9.44 -6.93
N ALA A 100 8.14 9.59 -6.32
CA ALA A 100 7.22 8.49 -6.11
C ALA A 100 6.36 8.22 -7.35
N ARG A 101 6.11 6.94 -7.64
CA ARG A 101 5.20 6.48 -8.71
C ARG A 101 3.81 6.19 -8.18
N GLN A 102 2.76 6.45 -8.96
CA GLN A 102 1.39 6.19 -8.52
C GLN A 102 0.93 4.79 -8.93
N LEU A 103 0.54 3.97 -7.96
CA LEU A 103 -0.09 2.67 -8.17
C LEU A 103 -1.52 2.84 -8.65
N ASN A 104 -2.01 1.90 -9.46
CA ASN A 104 -3.44 1.83 -9.85
C ASN A 104 -4.31 1.17 -8.76
N TYR A 105 -3.97 1.43 -7.49
CA TYR A 105 -4.77 0.98 -6.36
C TYR A 105 -5.66 2.13 -5.89
N THR A 106 -6.95 1.99 -6.13
CA THR A 106 -8.00 2.97 -5.82
C THR A 106 -9.09 2.32 -4.97
N ASP A 107 -10.02 3.12 -4.47
CA ASP A 107 -11.15 2.63 -3.67
C ASP A 107 -12.01 1.60 -4.43
N SER A 108 -12.06 1.63 -5.77
CA SER A 108 -12.74 0.59 -6.56
C SER A 108 -11.99 -0.75 -6.60
N GLY A 109 -10.67 -0.73 -6.42
CA GLY A 109 -9.83 -1.94 -6.32
C GLY A 109 -9.88 -2.62 -4.94
N PHE A 110 -10.48 -1.95 -3.96
CA PHE A 110 -10.63 -2.42 -2.58
C PHE A 110 -11.29 -3.80 -2.48
N GLY A 111 -12.44 -3.99 -3.14
CA GLY A 111 -13.20 -5.24 -3.07
C GLY A 111 -12.41 -6.43 -3.62
N ASN A 112 -11.64 -6.21 -4.69
CA ASN A 112 -10.81 -7.26 -5.29
C ASN A 112 -9.68 -7.69 -4.34
N LEU A 113 -8.97 -6.73 -3.74
CA LEU A 113 -7.89 -7.04 -2.78
C LEU A 113 -8.43 -7.72 -1.52
N ALA A 114 -9.59 -7.26 -1.03
CA ALA A 114 -10.27 -7.88 0.10
C ALA A 114 -10.62 -9.35 -0.20
N SER A 115 -11.19 -9.65 -1.37
CA SER A 115 -11.46 -11.05 -1.77
C SER A 115 -10.19 -11.89 -1.90
N GLN A 116 -9.10 -11.33 -2.43
CA GLN A 116 -7.80 -12.04 -2.52
C GLN A 116 -7.25 -12.40 -1.14
N LEU A 117 -7.47 -11.55 -0.13
CA LEU A 117 -7.09 -11.78 1.27
C LEU A 117 -8.12 -12.63 2.04
N GLY A 118 -9.13 -13.17 1.36
CA GLY A 118 -10.12 -14.09 1.94
C GLY A 118 -11.29 -13.41 2.65
N TYR A 119 -11.49 -12.10 2.46
CA TYR A 119 -12.68 -11.41 2.98
C TYR A 119 -13.88 -11.60 2.02
N THR A 120 -15.06 -11.77 2.59
CA THR A 120 -16.30 -11.97 1.81
C THR A 120 -17.02 -10.63 1.58
N VAL A 121 -16.72 -9.96 0.46
CA VAL A 121 -17.11 -8.56 0.16
C VAL A 121 -18.29 -8.38 -0.82
N LYS A 122 -18.85 -9.47 -1.36
CA LYS A 122 -20.07 -9.41 -2.18
C LYS A 122 -21.32 -9.35 -1.33
#